data_AF-A0A9X4L1W5-F1
#
_entry.id   AF-A0A9X4L1W5-F1
#
_cell.length_a   1.000
_cell.length_b   1.000
_cell.length_c   1.000
_cell.angle_alpha   90.00
_cell.angle_beta   90.00
_cell.angle_gamma   90.00
#
_symmetry.space_group_name_H-M   'P 1'
#
loop_
_entity.id
_entity.type
_entity.pdbx_description
1 polymer ?
#
loop_
_entity_poly.entity_id
_entity_poly.type
_entity_poly.pdbx_seq_one_letter_code
_entity_poly.pdbx_strand_id
1 'polypeptide(L)'
;MGGSATRRRHKACSYKKATHDFDYINHILGLKPVTVCAMTSKQIFKGNKRAGLQCKDCEETSTCPESPDNLRKLAFEEPLGPYCCFAEDTGNEDSGSALVSYESGMHVSYSQNFFVRKKAAARGARFLGYKGTVEFDWATNRIQVFMHHTPRVESYEIDDAATAVGHAGGDSTLLDNFISLMRGKTQTSVSSLKDGLNSTLLCLKAKESAETGTFREVRWPD
;
A
#
# COMPACT_ATOMS: atom_id res chain seq x y z
N MET A 1 22.11 -12.90 -36.40
CA MET A 1 20.95 -12.04 -36.05
C MET A 1 20.66 -12.24 -34.57
N GLY A 2 21.27 -11.40 -33.72
CA GLY A 2 21.17 -11.54 -32.27
C GLY A 2 19.85 -10.97 -31.77
N GLY A 3 18.93 -11.85 -31.37
CA GLY A 3 17.72 -11.45 -30.66
C GLY A 3 18.09 -10.83 -29.32
N SER A 4 17.93 -9.51 -29.22
CA SER A 4 17.96 -8.79 -27.95
C SER A 4 16.78 -9.30 -27.10
N ALA A 5 17.07 -10.25 -26.21
CA ALA A 5 16.17 -10.61 -25.14
C ALA A 5 16.07 -9.40 -24.20
N THR A 6 15.14 -8.50 -24.48
CA THR A 6 14.67 -7.51 -23.50
C THR A 6 14.19 -8.29 -22.29
N ARG A 7 15.05 -8.41 -21.27
CA ARG A 7 14.64 -8.80 -19.92
C ARG A 7 13.57 -7.80 -19.51
N ARG A 8 12.30 -8.15 -19.69
CA ARG A 8 11.19 -7.53 -18.96
C ARG A 8 11.49 -7.80 -17.49
N ARG A 9 12.23 -6.89 -16.84
CA ARG A 9 12.36 -6.89 -15.38
C ARG A 9 10.91 -6.89 -14.89
N HIS A 10 10.51 -7.91 -14.14
CA HIS A 10 9.21 -7.96 -13.51
C HIS A 10 9.11 -6.74 -12.60
N LYS A 11 8.49 -5.68 -13.12
CA LYS A 11 8.35 -4.39 -12.44
C LYS A 11 7.55 -4.63 -11.16
N ALA A 12 8.02 -4.06 -10.06
CA ALA A 12 7.35 -4.16 -8.78
C ALA A 12 6.02 -3.40 -8.89
N CYS A 13 4.95 -4.15 -9.14
CA CYS A 13 3.58 -3.66 -9.16
C CYS A 13 3.29 -2.89 -7.86
N SER A 14 2.73 -1.68 -7.90
CA SER A 14 2.45 -0.93 -6.67
C SER A 14 1.39 -1.62 -5.80
N TYR A 15 0.65 -2.60 -6.35
CA TYR A 15 -0.14 -3.55 -5.57
C TYR A 15 0.64 -4.32 -4.50
N LYS A 16 1.99 -4.37 -4.55
CA LYS A 16 2.80 -4.89 -3.43
C LYS A 16 2.73 -4.05 -2.16
N LYS A 17 2.40 -2.75 -2.24
CA LYS A 17 2.12 -1.94 -1.05
C LYS A 17 0.66 -2.07 -0.64
N ALA A 18 -0.26 -2.11 -1.61
CA ALA A 18 -1.68 -2.35 -1.36
C ALA A 18 -1.97 -3.69 -0.68
N THR A 19 -1.10 -4.72 -0.80
CA THR A 19 -1.27 -5.98 -0.08
C THR A 19 -1.34 -5.76 1.43
N HIS A 20 -0.54 -4.85 1.99
CA HIS A 20 -0.61 -4.56 3.43
C HIS A 20 -1.95 -3.94 3.82
N ASP A 21 -2.47 -3.05 2.97
CA ASP A 21 -3.70 -2.33 3.27
C ASP A 21 -4.91 -3.26 3.14
N PHE A 22 -4.96 -4.08 2.09
CA PHE A 22 -5.98 -5.11 1.95
C PHE A 22 -5.92 -6.16 3.05
N ASP A 23 -4.73 -6.50 3.55
CA ASP A 23 -4.58 -7.48 4.62
C ASP A 23 -5.26 -7.03 5.91
N TYR A 24 -4.94 -5.84 6.43
CA TYR A 24 -5.58 -5.35 7.64
C TYR A 24 -7.08 -5.05 7.41
N ILE A 25 -7.48 -4.60 6.23
CA ILE A 25 -8.91 -4.38 5.90
C ILE A 25 -9.66 -5.71 5.97
N ASN A 26 -9.15 -6.76 5.32
CA ASN A 26 -9.77 -8.08 5.34
C ASN A 26 -9.78 -8.67 6.75
N HIS A 27 -8.70 -8.49 7.51
CA HIS A 27 -8.60 -8.95 8.89
C HIS A 27 -9.64 -8.28 9.80
N ILE A 28 -9.79 -6.95 9.73
CA ILE A 28 -10.76 -6.19 10.54
C ILE A 28 -12.19 -6.54 10.16
N LEU A 29 -12.47 -6.67 8.85
CA LEU A 29 -13.80 -6.99 8.36
C LEU A 29 -14.18 -8.45 8.67
N GLY A 30 -13.22 -9.37 8.69
CA GLY A 30 -13.47 -10.80 8.84
C GLY A 30 -14.29 -11.41 7.70
N LEU A 31 -14.35 -10.74 6.56
CA LEU A 31 -15.17 -11.11 5.40
C LEU A 31 -14.31 -11.49 4.21
N LYS A 32 -14.79 -12.41 3.39
CA LYS A 32 -14.11 -12.80 2.16
C LYS A 32 -14.41 -11.81 1.01
N PRO A 33 -13.38 -11.26 0.34
CA PRO A 33 -13.57 -10.49 -0.89
C PRO A 33 -14.01 -11.41 -2.03
N VAL A 34 -14.93 -10.92 -2.87
CA VAL A 34 -15.58 -11.71 -3.95
C VAL A 34 -15.27 -11.14 -5.33
N THR A 35 -15.37 -9.81 -5.51
CA THR A 35 -15.01 -9.17 -6.77
C THR A 35 -14.19 -7.91 -6.55
N VAL A 36 -13.37 -7.55 -7.53
CA VAL A 36 -12.60 -6.30 -7.55
C VAL A 36 -12.67 -5.64 -8.92
N CYS A 37 -12.86 -4.32 -8.92
CA CYS A 37 -12.67 -3.45 -10.07
C CYS A 37 -11.59 -2.43 -9.74
N ALA A 38 -10.58 -2.26 -10.58
CA ALA A 38 -9.47 -1.38 -10.26
C ALA A 38 -8.97 -0.59 -11.46
N MET A 39 -8.27 0.50 -11.16
CA MET A 39 -7.71 1.44 -12.12
C MET A 39 -6.32 1.86 -11.62
N THR A 40 -5.37 2.02 -12.52
CA THR A 40 -4.04 2.57 -12.21
C THR A 40 -3.69 3.67 -13.19
N SER A 41 -2.85 4.61 -12.76
CA SER A 41 -2.34 5.65 -13.66
C SER A 41 -0.91 6.07 -13.31
N LYS A 42 -0.19 6.53 -14.32
CA LYS A 42 1.16 7.08 -14.21
C LYS A 42 1.17 8.41 -14.97
N GLN A 43 1.05 9.50 -14.23
CA GLN A 43 0.86 10.84 -14.79
C GLN A 43 1.89 11.85 -14.26
N ILE A 44 2.52 11.58 -13.12
CA ILE A 44 3.47 12.50 -12.48
C ILE A 44 4.90 12.03 -12.72
N PHE A 45 5.25 10.82 -12.29
CA PHE A 45 6.58 10.26 -12.49
C PHE A 45 6.66 9.58 -13.87
N LYS A 46 6.34 10.35 -14.90
CA LYS A 46 6.36 9.96 -16.32
C LYS A 46 7.22 10.96 -17.09
N GLY A 47 8.21 10.47 -17.83
CA GLY A 47 9.07 11.30 -18.64
C GLY A 47 9.72 10.52 -19.77
N ASN A 48 10.57 11.22 -20.54
CA ASN A 48 11.31 10.72 -21.69
C ASN A 48 12.81 10.55 -21.40
N LYS A 49 13.21 10.54 -20.12
CA LYS A 49 14.61 10.31 -19.75
C LYS A 49 15.01 8.88 -20.10
N ARG A 50 16.28 8.68 -20.49
CA ARG A 50 16.82 7.38 -20.92
C ARG A 50 16.56 6.29 -19.87
N ALA A 51 16.23 5.09 -20.33
CA ALA A 51 16.11 3.93 -19.46
C ALA A 51 17.38 3.74 -18.60
N GLY A 52 17.19 3.44 -17.31
CA GLY A 52 18.27 3.21 -16.35
C GLY A 52 19.08 4.46 -15.96
N LEU A 53 18.64 5.66 -16.33
CA LEU A 53 19.29 6.91 -15.90
C LEU A 53 19.35 6.99 -14.38
N GLN A 54 20.54 7.24 -13.83
CA GLN A 54 20.72 7.60 -12.43
C GLN A 54 20.78 9.12 -12.28
N CYS A 55 20.27 9.65 -11.16
CA CYS A 55 20.25 11.08 -10.91
C CYS A 55 21.67 11.67 -10.91
N LYS A 56 22.69 10.96 -10.44
CA LYS A 56 24.08 11.45 -10.50
C LYS A 56 24.58 11.76 -11.93
N ASP A 57 23.99 11.11 -12.94
CA ASP A 57 24.37 11.23 -14.36
C ASP A 57 23.36 12.06 -15.16
N CYS A 58 22.42 12.74 -14.49
CA CYS A 58 21.40 13.56 -15.12
C CYS A 58 21.85 15.03 -15.22
N GLU A 59 21.64 15.64 -16.38
CA GLU A 59 22.01 17.04 -16.63
C GLU A 59 21.19 18.04 -15.79
N GLU A 60 19.98 17.65 -15.38
CA GLU A 60 19.05 18.49 -14.60
C GLU A 60 19.20 18.30 -13.09
N THR A 61 20.24 17.60 -12.61
CA THR A 61 20.34 17.21 -11.19
C THR A 61 20.39 18.39 -10.23
N SER A 62 20.97 19.52 -10.64
CA SER A 62 21.01 20.73 -9.82
C SER A 62 19.65 21.45 -9.73
N THR A 63 18.77 21.29 -10.71
CA THR A 63 17.48 22.03 -10.80
C THR A 63 16.25 21.16 -10.58
N CYS A 64 16.35 19.85 -10.75
CA CYS A 64 15.24 18.91 -10.62
C CYS A 64 14.81 18.78 -9.15
N PRO A 65 13.53 19.00 -8.79
CA PRO A 65 13.06 18.86 -7.41
C PRO A 65 13.18 17.43 -6.86
N GLU A 66 13.18 16.43 -7.75
CA GLU A 66 13.29 15.00 -7.42
C GLU A 66 14.74 14.50 -7.37
N SER A 67 15.73 15.38 -7.59
CA SER A 67 17.13 14.98 -7.45
C SER A 67 17.45 14.71 -5.97
N PRO A 68 18.35 13.75 -5.65
CA PRO A 68 18.72 13.43 -4.28
C PRO A 68 19.10 14.64 -3.42
N ASP A 69 19.87 15.56 -3.99
CA ASP A 69 20.32 16.77 -3.30
C ASP A 69 19.17 17.75 -3.05
N ASN A 70 18.28 17.96 -4.02
CA ASN A 70 17.16 18.88 -3.89
C ASN A 70 16.04 18.30 -3.02
N LEU A 71 15.81 16.99 -3.05
CA LEU A 71 14.93 16.31 -2.10
C LEU A 71 15.39 16.55 -0.66
N ARG A 72 16.68 16.41 -0.38
CA ARG A 72 17.23 16.67 0.96
C ARG A 72 17.20 18.15 1.34
N LYS A 73 17.64 19.04 0.44
CA LYS A 73 17.81 20.47 0.74
C LYS A 73 16.50 21.26 0.76
N LEU A 74 15.60 20.97 -0.19
CA LEU A 74 14.36 21.73 -0.40
C LEU A 74 13.17 21.03 0.23
N ALA A 75 13.07 19.70 0.05
CA ALA A 75 11.97 18.92 0.59
C ALA A 75 12.28 18.33 1.98
N PHE A 76 13.53 18.29 2.46
CA PHE A 76 13.89 17.59 3.70
C PHE A 76 13.42 16.12 3.70
N GLU A 77 13.56 15.43 2.57
CA GLU A 77 13.22 14.02 2.39
C GLU A 77 14.41 13.21 1.90
N GLU A 78 14.46 11.93 2.28
CA GLU A 78 15.49 11.02 1.80
C GLU A 78 15.08 10.37 0.47
N PRO A 79 15.98 10.33 -0.53
CA PRO A 79 15.72 9.68 -1.80
C PRO A 79 15.56 8.17 -1.64
N LEU A 80 14.55 7.60 -2.29
CA LEU A 80 14.24 6.15 -2.25
C LEU A 80 15.13 5.30 -3.18
N GLY A 81 16.09 5.91 -3.87
CA GLY A 81 17.03 5.22 -4.74
C GLY A 81 17.81 6.16 -5.67
N PRO A 82 18.78 5.62 -6.43
CA PRO A 82 19.64 6.43 -7.29
C PRO A 82 19.06 6.69 -8.68
N TYR A 83 17.97 6.00 -9.07
CA TYR A 83 17.41 6.04 -10.41
C TYR A 83 16.43 7.21 -10.60
N CYS A 84 16.43 7.78 -11.81
CA CYS A 84 15.53 8.87 -12.18
C CYS A 84 14.07 8.38 -12.24
N CYS A 85 13.19 9.02 -11.46
CA CYS A 85 11.76 8.72 -11.46
C CYS A 85 11.05 9.12 -12.77
N PHE A 86 11.68 9.93 -13.62
CA PHE A 86 11.17 10.33 -14.94
C PHE A 86 11.74 9.50 -16.11
N ALA A 87 12.46 8.42 -15.82
CA ALA A 87 12.92 7.49 -16.85
C ALA A 87 11.76 6.65 -17.41
N GLU A 88 11.85 6.34 -18.71
CA GLU A 88 10.82 5.57 -19.43
C GLU A 88 10.64 4.14 -18.88
N ASP A 89 11.66 3.59 -18.22
CA ASP A 89 11.69 2.21 -17.75
C ASP A 89 11.22 2.01 -16.31
N THR A 90 10.88 3.09 -15.58
CA THR A 90 10.36 3.00 -14.20
C THR A 90 9.14 2.06 -14.11
N GLY A 91 8.14 2.30 -14.96
CA GLY A 91 6.90 1.53 -15.16
C GLY A 91 6.08 1.15 -13.93
N ASN A 92 6.40 1.67 -12.75
CA ASN A 92 5.51 1.69 -11.60
C ASN A 92 4.42 2.77 -11.79
N GLU A 93 3.21 2.49 -11.35
CA GLU A 93 2.10 3.44 -11.29
C GLU A 93 2.29 4.48 -10.16
N ASP A 94 1.80 5.69 -10.39
CA ASP A 94 1.85 6.79 -9.41
C ASP A 94 0.60 6.83 -8.53
N SER A 95 -0.52 6.37 -9.07
CA SER A 95 -1.81 6.25 -8.39
C SER A 95 -2.53 4.97 -8.79
N GLY A 96 -3.35 4.47 -7.88
CA GLY A 96 -4.26 3.37 -8.15
C GLY A 96 -5.46 3.41 -7.22
N SER A 97 -6.58 2.90 -7.71
CA SER A 97 -7.82 2.79 -6.94
C SER A 97 -8.45 1.43 -7.18
N ALA A 98 -9.18 0.93 -6.19
CA ALA A 98 -9.91 -0.33 -6.30
C ALA A 98 -11.26 -0.24 -5.56
N LEU A 99 -12.28 -0.82 -6.17
CA LEU A 99 -13.56 -1.14 -5.54
C LEU A 99 -13.59 -2.64 -5.30
N VAL A 100 -13.73 -3.06 -4.04
CA VAL A 100 -13.75 -4.47 -3.65
C VAL A 100 -15.12 -4.78 -3.06
N SER A 101 -15.81 -5.81 -3.54
CA SER A 101 -17.03 -6.32 -2.93
C SER A 101 -16.73 -7.55 -2.06
N TYR A 102 -17.51 -7.71 -0.99
CA TYR A 102 -17.40 -8.81 -0.03
C TYR A 102 -18.64 -9.70 -0.09
N GLU A 103 -18.54 -10.90 0.49
CA GLU A 103 -19.61 -11.91 0.48
C GLU A 103 -20.91 -11.45 1.16
N SER A 104 -20.83 -10.47 2.06
CA SER A 104 -21.99 -9.85 2.70
C SER A 104 -22.72 -8.82 1.82
N GLY A 105 -22.17 -8.45 0.66
CA GLY A 105 -22.64 -7.34 -0.17
C GLY A 105 -22.06 -5.97 0.20
N MET A 106 -21.32 -5.87 1.31
CA MET A 106 -20.52 -4.69 1.65
C MET A 106 -19.40 -4.48 0.62
N HIS A 107 -18.95 -3.24 0.45
CA HIS A 107 -17.86 -2.89 -0.43
C HIS A 107 -16.85 -1.93 0.21
N VAL A 108 -15.63 -1.95 -0.29
CA VAL A 108 -14.52 -1.06 0.09
C VAL A 108 -14.11 -0.24 -1.12
N SER A 109 -13.89 1.05 -0.91
CA SER A 109 -13.24 1.95 -1.88
C SER A 109 -11.83 2.26 -1.39
N TYR A 110 -10.85 1.80 -2.16
CA TYR A 110 -9.43 1.95 -1.87
C TYR A 110 -8.77 2.92 -2.85
N SER A 111 -7.86 3.76 -2.35
CA SER A 111 -7.03 4.65 -3.16
C SER A 111 -5.62 4.72 -2.60
N GLN A 112 -4.62 4.65 -3.48
CA GLN A 112 -3.21 4.86 -3.18
C GLN A 112 -2.61 5.88 -4.13
N ASN A 113 -1.78 6.78 -3.60
CA ASN A 113 -1.12 7.84 -4.37
C ASN A 113 0.31 8.04 -3.83
N PHE A 114 1.33 7.83 -4.66
CA PHE A 114 2.74 7.86 -4.24
C PHE A 114 3.43 9.21 -4.39
N PHE A 115 2.77 10.16 -5.03
CA PHE A 115 3.29 11.51 -5.27
C PHE A 115 2.87 12.53 -4.20
N VAL A 116 1.95 12.14 -3.30
CA VAL A 116 1.45 13.02 -2.24
C VAL A 116 2.51 13.11 -1.14
N ARG A 117 2.77 14.33 -0.66
CA ARG A 117 3.82 14.61 0.33
C ARG A 117 3.31 15.48 1.47
N LYS A 118 4.14 15.61 2.51
CA LYS A 118 3.92 16.52 3.64
C LYS A 118 2.62 16.21 4.36
N LYS A 119 1.98 17.27 4.89
CA LYS A 119 0.71 17.21 5.62
C LYS A 119 -0.49 16.75 4.77
N ALA A 120 -0.32 16.56 3.46
CA ALA A 120 -1.35 15.99 2.62
C ALA A 120 -1.32 14.45 2.60
N ALA A 121 -0.24 13.84 3.10
CA ALA A 121 -0.16 12.38 3.20
C ALA A 121 -1.13 11.88 4.27
N ALA A 122 -1.85 10.81 3.94
CA ALA A 122 -2.74 10.09 4.85
C ALA A 122 -2.62 8.60 4.53
N ARG A 123 -2.60 7.76 5.57
CA ARG A 123 -2.65 6.31 5.39
C ARG A 123 -3.49 5.72 6.50
N GLY A 124 -4.57 5.05 6.14
CA GLY A 124 -5.50 4.55 7.14
C GLY A 124 -6.72 3.91 6.51
N ALA A 125 -7.75 3.74 7.33
CA ALA A 125 -9.05 3.27 6.87
C ALA A 125 -10.16 3.88 7.73
N ARG A 126 -11.35 3.96 7.14
CA ARG A 126 -12.58 4.36 7.81
C ARG A 126 -13.62 3.26 7.63
N PHE A 127 -14.13 2.74 8.74
CA PHE A 127 -15.13 1.68 8.78
C PHE A 127 -16.46 2.27 9.24
N LEU A 128 -17.45 2.23 8.35
CA LEU A 128 -18.75 2.84 8.58
C LEU A 128 -19.77 1.74 8.90
N GLY A 129 -20.23 1.71 10.15
CA GLY A 129 -21.33 0.86 10.60
C GLY A 129 -22.55 1.68 10.96
N TYR A 130 -23.64 1.00 11.31
CA TYR A 130 -24.90 1.64 11.73
C TYR A 130 -24.79 2.36 13.08
N LYS A 131 -24.06 1.78 14.04
CA LYS A 131 -23.92 2.34 15.40
C LYS A 131 -22.88 3.45 15.49
N GLY A 132 -21.97 3.50 14.52
CA GLY A 132 -20.83 4.39 14.58
C GLY A 132 -19.85 4.17 13.44
N THR A 133 -18.85 5.04 13.41
CA THR A 133 -17.74 4.99 12.47
C THR A 133 -16.43 4.96 13.23
N VAL A 134 -15.51 4.10 12.81
CA VAL A 134 -14.14 4.09 13.32
C VAL A 134 -13.21 4.50 12.19
N GLU A 135 -12.30 5.43 12.44
CA GLU A 135 -11.21 5.72 11.53
C GLU A 135 -9.88 5.76 12.27
N PHE A 136 -8.82 5.40 11.56
CA PHE A 136 -7.46 5.56 12.06
C PHE A 136 -6.55 6.09 10.96
N ASP A 137 -5.48 6.76 11.36
CA ASP A 137 -4.46 7.26 10.46
C ASP A 137 -3.07 7.00 11.05
N TRP A 138 -2.26 6.24 10.31
CA TRP A 138 -0.88 5.89 10.66
C TRP A 138 0.04 7.11 10.69
N ALA A 139 -0.28 8.18 9.96
CA ALA A 139 0.57 9.37 9.95
C ALA A 139 0.41 10.21 11.22
N THR A 140 -0.78 10.18 11.83
CA THR A 140 -1.08 10.89 13.07
C THR A 140 -1.13 9.99 14.30
N ASN A 141 -1.09 8.65 14.11
CA ASN A 141 -1.22 7.64 15.15
C ASN A 141 -2.45 7.84 16.06
N ARG A 142 -3.56 8.23 15.43
CA ARG A 142 -4.84 8.44 16.11
C ARG A 142 -5.90 7.49 15.60
N ILE A 143 -6.73 7.03 16.52
CA ILE A 143 -7.98 6.31 16.26
C ILE A 143 -9.13 7.20 16.74
N GLN A 144 -10.12 7.41 15.89
CA GLN A 144 -11.35 8.15 16.23
C GLN A 144 -12.57 7.26 16.10
N VAL A 145 -13.45 7.32 17.09
CA VAL A 145 -14.72 6.60 17.12
C VAL A 145 -15.86 7.60 17.21
N PHE A 146 -16.66 7.67 16.16
CA PHE A 146 -17.83 8.55 16.04
C PHE A 146 -19.08 7.74 16.34
N MET A 147 -19.75 8.04 17.45
CA MET A 147 -21.03 7.41 17.78
C MET A 147 -22.15 8.04 16.94
N HIS A 148 -22.98 7.24 16.27
CA HIS A 148 -24.07 7.78 15.42
C HIS A 148 -25.35 8.10 16.19
N HIS A 149 -25.53 7.48 17.37
CA HIS A 149 -26.74 7.62 18.17
C HIS A 149 -26.54 8.49 19.43
N THR A 150 -25.34 9.06 19.61
CA THR A 150 -25.03 10.02 20.67
C THR A 150 -24.06 11.07 20.14
N PRO A 151 -24.07 12.31 20.65
CA PRO A 151 -23.14 13.36 20.24
C PRO A 151 -21.76 13.16 20.89
N ARG A 152 -21.15 11.99 20.69
CA ARG A 152 -19.87 11.61 21.30
C ARG A 152 -18.88 11.19 20.23
N VAL A 153 -17.67 11.73 20.35
CA VAL A 153 -16.48 11.30 19.63
C VAL A 153 -15.44 10.88 20.66
N GLU A 154 -14.91 9.67 20.51
CA GLU A 154 -13.79 9.19 21.30
C GLU A 154 -12.52 9.28 20.45
N SER A 155 -11.44 9.77 21.03
CA SER A 155 -10.13 9.89 20.38
C SER A 155 -9.13 9.12 21.21
N TYR A 156 -8.45 8.18 20.57
CA TYR A 156 -7.35 7.42 21.15
C TYR A 156 -6.08 7.81 20.42
N GLU A 157 -5.10 8.27 21.17
CA GLU A 157 -3.77 8.61 20.66
C GLU A 157 -2.82 7.49 21.06
N ILE A 158 -2.12 6.94 20.08
CA ILE A 158 -1.12 5.90 20.30
C ILE A 158 0.21 6.61 20.49
N ASP A 159 0.88 6.34 21.61
CA ASP A 159 2.16 6.95 21.93
C ASP A 159 3.25 6.42 20.98
N ASP A 160 3.70 7.30 20.08
CA ASP A 160 4.80 7.05 19.16
C ASP A 160 6.07 6.61 19.90
N ALA A 161 6.41 7.25 21.01
CA ALA A 161 7.61 6.92 21.76
C ALA A 161 7.52 5.53 22.40
N ALA A 162 6.32 5.12 22.82
CA ALA A 162 6.08 3.77 23.33
C ALA A 162 6.06 2.70 22.22
N THR A 163 5.81 3.08 20.96
CA THR A 163 5.70 2.17 19.81
C THR A 163 6.90 2.26 18.83
N ALA A 164 7.85 3.16 19.08
CA ALA A 164 9.07 3.40 18.29
C ALA A 164 10.12 2.28 18.38
N VAL A 165 9.71 1.03 18.53
CA VAL A 165 10.60 -0.13 18.48
C VAL A 165 10.54 -0.74 17.08
N GLY A 166 11.61 -0.59 16.30
CA GLY A 166 11.73 -1.17 14.95
C GLY A 166 10.74 -0.57 13.95
N HIS A 167 10.07 -1.43 13.17
CA HIS A 167 9.05 -1.06 12.17
C HIS A 167 7.66 -0.89 12.82
N ALA A 168 7.53 0.12 13.69
CA ALA A 168 6.32 0.42 14.49
C ALA A 168 5.85 -0.72 15.42
N GLY A 169 6.76 -1.55 15.92
CA GLY A 169 6.47 -2.66 16.83
C GLY A 169 5.93 -3.93 16.18
N GLY A 170 5.46 -3.88 14.92
CA GLY A 170 4.86 -5.01 14.23
C GLY A 170 5.81 -6.21 14.06
N ASP A 171 7.08 -5.94 13.74
CA ASP A 171 8.09 -7.00 13.55
C ASP A 171 8.30 -7.83 14.82
N SER A 172 8.38 -7.17 15.97
CA SER A 172 8.53 -7.84 17.27
C SER A 172 7.31 -8.72 17.58
N THR A 173 6.10 -8.22 17.34
CA THR A 173 4.86 -8.99 17.53
C THR A 173 4.80 -10.23 16.63
N LEU A 174 5.19 -10.10 15.37
CA LEU A 174 5.22 -11.24 14.43
C LEU A 174 6.28 -12.27 14.83
N LEU A 175 7.47 -11.84 15.23
CA LEU A 175 8.53 -12.73 15.73
C LEU A 175 8.10 -13.47 17.00
N ASP A 176 7.48 -12.76 17.96
CA ASP A 176 6.99 -13.36 19.19
C ASP A 176 5.88 -14.39 18.93
N ASN A 177 4.96 -14.11 17.99
CA ASN A 177 3.95 -15.08 17.56
C ASN A 177 4.59 -16.32 16.92
N PHE A 178 5.58 -16.11 16.03
CA PHE A 178 6.32 -17.20 15.41
C PHE A 178 7.05 -18.07 16.43
N ILE A 179 7.78 -17.47 17.37
CA ILE A 179 8.46 -18.19 18.46
C ILE A 179 7.45 -18.96 19.32
N SER A 180 6.29 -18.37 19.60
CA SER A 180 5.22 -19.00 20.38
C SER A 180 4.63 -20.22 19.67
N LEU A 181 4.47 -20.16 18.34
CA LEU A 181 4.08 -21.31 17.52
C LEU A 181 5.12 -22.43 17.58
N MET A 182 6.39 -22.09 17.35
CA MET A 182 7.48 -23.07 17.37
C MET A 182 7.65 -23.76 18.73
N ARG A 183 7.28 -23.06 19.82
CA ARG A 183 7.29 -23.59 21.20
C ARG A 183 5.98 -24.28 21.60
N GLY A 184 4.98 -24.35 20.71
CA GLY A 184 3.67 -24.94 21.00
C GLY A 184 2.81 -24.15 22.00
N LYS A 185 3.18 -22.89 22.30
CA LYS A 185 2.42 -22.01 23.23
C LYS A 185 1.14 -21.46 22.60
N THR A 186 1.10 -21.40 21.28
CA THR A 186 -0.12 -21.13 20.49
C THR A 186 -0.18 -22.11 19.33
N GLN A 187 -1.39 -22.35 18.82
CA GLN A 187 -1.65 -23.24 17.68
C GLN A 187 -1.97 -22.47 16.41
N THR A 188 -2.22 -21.16 16.50
CA THR A 188 -2.64 -20.32 15.37
C THR A 188 -1.71 -19.12 15.22
N SER A 189 -1.36 -18.83 13.97
CA SER A 189 -0.64 -17.60 13.63
C SER A 189 -1.61 -16.44 13.53
N VAL A 190 -1.16 -15.26 13.97
CA VAL A 190 -1.90 -13.99 13.77
C VAL A 190 -1.78 -13.47 12.33
N SER A 191 -0.84 -14.01 11.55
CA SER A 191 -0.64 -13.69 10.13
C SER A 191 -0.36 -14.99 9.37
N SER A 192 -1.42 -15.74 9.08
CA SER A 192 -1.27 -17.07 8.49
C SER A 192 -0.85 -16.99 7.02
N LEU A 193 -0.26 -18.08 6.50
CA LEU A 193 0.03 -18.19 5.07
C LEU A 193 -1.22 -17.96 4.21
N LYS A 194 -2.39 -18.43 4.69
CA LYS A 194 -3.67 -18.26 3.99
C LYS A 194 -4.05 -16.78 3.87
N ASP A 195 -3.86 -16.00 4.93
CA ASP A 195 -4.16 -14.56 4.92
C ASP A 195 -3.28 -13.82 3.92
N GLY A 196 -1.96 -14.07 3.97
CA GLY A 196 -1.01 -13.50 3.02
C GLY A 196 -1.30 -13.89 1.56
N LEU A 197 -1.68 -15.15 1.32
CA LEU A 197 -2.08 -15.63 -0.01
C LEU A 197 -3.36 -14.96 -0.51
N ASN A 198 -4.37 -14.78 0.35
CA ASN A 198 -5.63 -14.12 -0.01
C ASN A 198 -5.42 -12.63 -0.34
N SER A 199 -4.65 -11.92 0.48
CA SER A 199 -4.29 -10.51 0.24
C SER A 199 -3.49 -10.36 -1.06
N THR A 200 -2.59 -11.31 -1.35
CA THR A 200 -1.86 -11.35 -2.62
C THR A 200 -2.78 -11.63 -3.81
N LEU A 201 -3.71 -12.59 -3.69
CA LEU A 201 -4.68 -12.91 -4.73
C LEU A 201 -5.53 -11.69 -5.10
N LEU A 202 -6.03 -10.96 -4.10
CA LEU A 202 -6.81 -9.74 -4.32
C LEU A 202 -6.00 -8.71 -5.12
N CYS A 203 -4.73 -8.50 -4.77
CA CYS A 203 -3.82 -7.64 -5.52
C CYS A 203 -3.57 -8.09 -6.96
N LEU A 204 -3.41 -9.39 -7.19
CA LEU A 204 -3.25 -9.94 -8.54
C LEU A 204 -4.51 -9.73 -9.38
N LYS A 205 -5.70 -9.93 -8.79
CA LYS A 205 -6.98 -9.71 -9.46
C LYS A 205 -7.30 -8.24 -9.68
N ALA A 206 -6.90 -7.37 -8.77
CA ALA A 206 -6.98 -5.92 -8.96
C ALA A 206 -6.07 -5.45 -10.11
N LYS A 207 -4.84 -5.98 -10.18
CA LYS A 207 -3.96 -5.73 -11.32
C LYS A 207 -4.58 -6.20 -12.64
N GLU A 208 -5.07 -7.43 -12.69
CA GLU A 208 -5.76 -7.99 -13.86
C GLU A 208 -6.97 -7.13 -14.27
N SER A 209 -7.73 -6.64 -13.29
CA SER A 209 -8.86 -5.73 -13.51
C SER A 209 -8.41 -4.42 -14.15
N ALA A 210 -7.37 -3.78 -13.63
CA ALA A 210 -6.84 -2.53 -14.17
C ALA A 210 -6.28 -2.68 -15.59
N GLU A 211 -5.62 -3.80 -15.89
CA GLU A 211 -5.07 -4.08 -17.23
C GLU A 211 -6.16 -4.35 -18.28
N THR A 212 -7.31 -4.86 -17.86
CA THR A 212 -8.38 -5.31 -18.77
C THR A 212 -9.61 -4.41 -18.79
N GLY A 213 -9.74 -3.49 -17.83
CA GLY A 213 -10.90 -2.60 -17.70
C GLY A 213 -12.19 -3.32 -17.30
N THR A 214 -12.09 -4.46 -16.61
CA THR A 214 -13.26 -5.27 -16.22
C THR A 214 -13.22 -5.66 -14.75
N PHE A 215 -14.38 -5.96 -14.17
CA PHE A 215 -14.46 -6.62 -12.86
C PHE A 215 -13.77 -7.98 -12.92
N ARG A 216 -13.13 -8.37 -11.81
CA ARG A 216 -12.47 -9.67 -11.64
C ARG A 216 -12.96 -10.36 -10.39
N GLU A 217 -13.27 -11.65 -10.50
CA GLU A 217 -13.57 -12.48 -9.35
C GLU A 217 -12.30 -12.80 -8.55
N VAL A 218 -12.40 -12.70 -7.23
CA VAL A 218 -11.32 -13.01 -6.29
C VAL A 218 -11.37 -14.49 -5.97
N ARG A 219 -10.94 -15.30 -6.93
CA ARG A 219 -10.82 -16.75 -6.80
C ARG A 219 -9.48 -17.24 -7.33
N TRP A 220 -8.99 -18.32 -6.72
CA TRP A 220 -7.85 -19.05 -7.26
C TRP A 220 -8.22 -19.66 -8.61
N PRO A 221 -7.27 -19.73 -9.57
CA PRO A 221 -7.48 -20.53 -10.76
C PRO A 221 -7.66 -22.01 -10.37
N ASP A 222 -8.48 -22.71 -11.15
CA ASP A 222 -8.68 -24.16 -11.04
C ASP A 222 -7.41 -24.94 -11.44
#